data_AF-A0A554KQ23-F1
#
_entry.id   AF-A0A554KQ23-F1
#
_cell.length_a   1.000
_cell.length_b   1.000
_cell.length_c   1.000
_cell.angle_alpha   90.00
_cell.angle_beta   90.00
_cell.angle_gamma   90.00
#
_symmetry.space_group_name_H-M   'P 1'
#
loop_
_entity.id
_entity.type
_entity.pdbx_description
1 polymer ?
#
loop_
_entity_poly.entity_id
_entity_poly.type
_entity_poly.pdbx_seq_one_letter_code
_entity_poly.pdbx_strand_id
1 'polypeptide(L)'
;MSMETPRGMRMVASAGETDPSRLPKANDECKVIESSDKTCTFDCGHKGPEWFTLAIYGERFNEVRNAKWGMCPDCFIPFFKKMTIRCVRCRLVILPGMAVALYDDNSEGLYLDIATRDKDGGVFGCMRWHCCPSGGFLAGHWSEQGFQPLFGGRTGSEFSAETNTIVEVDDIQNPK
;
A
#
# COMPACT_ATOMS: atom_id res chain seq x y z
N MET A 1 9.38 20.80 7.06
CA MET A 1 8.55 21.13 8.24
C MET A 1 7.72 19.91 8.61
N SER A 2 7.68 19.47 9.88
CA SER A 2 6.85 18.33 10.27
C SER A 2 5.40 18.78 10.45
N MET A 3 4.48 18.24 9.65
CA MET A 3 3.06 18.35 9.94
C MET A 3 2.69 17.31 11.00
N GLU A 4 2.14 17.77 12.13
CA GLU A 4 1.50 16.92 13.13
C GLU A 4 0.01 16.83 12.79
N THR A 5 -0.44 15.61 12.50
CA THR A 5 -1.89 15.34 12.39
C THR A 5 -2.54 15.44 13.78
N PRO A 6 -3.89 15.57 13.89
CA PRO A 6 -4.60 15.67 15.17
C PRO A 6 -4.39 14.49 16.15
N ARG A 7 -3.68 13.43 15.75
CA ARG A 7 -3.33 12.27 16.56
C ARG A 7 -1.83 12.14 16.87
N GLY A 8 -1.03 13.19 16.64
CA GLY A 8 0.41 13.18 16.92
C GLY A 8 1.24 12.29 15.98
N MET A 9 0.67 11.85 14.84
CA MET A 9 1.45 11.19 13.80
C MET A 9 2.16 12.25 12.96
N ARG A 10 3.50 12.20 12.98
CA ARG A 10 4.37 12.98 12.09
C ARG A 10 4.40 12.33 10.72
N MET A 11 3.99 13.06 9.69
CA MET A 11 4.19 12.65 8.31
C MET A 11 5.49 13.25 7.77
N VAL A 12 6.36 12.38 7.27
CA VAL A 12 7.59 12.78 6.57
C VAL A 12 7.39 12.43 5.10
N ALA A 13 7.28 13.45 4.25
CA ALA A 13 7.38 13.30 2.80
C ALA A 13 8.75 13.81 2.38
N SER A 14 9.50 13.00 1.63
CA SER A 14 10.78 13.39 1.04
C SER A 14 10.61 13.48 -0.47
N ALA A 15 10.84 14.66 -1.02
CA ALA A 15 10.87 14.93 -2.44
C ALA A 15 12.30 14.71 -2.96
N GLY A 16 12.60 13.49 -3.37
CA GLY A 16 13.85 13.16 -4.06
C GLY A 16 13.52 12.62 -5.44
N GLU A 17 14.32 12.95 -6.45
CA GLU A 17 14.30 12.24 -7.72
C GLU A 17 14.55 10.75 -7.45
N THR A 18 13.50 9.94 -7.49
CA THR A 18 13.66 8.50 -7.48
C THR A 18 13.78 8.03 -8.92
N ASP A 19 14.77 7.17 -9.20
CA ASP A 19 14.93 6.48 -10.47
C ASP A 19 13.93 5.30 -10.54
N PRO A 20 13.01 5.26 -11.52
CA PRO A 20 12.00 4.21 -11.64
C PRO A 20 12.58 2.81 -11.75
N SER A 21 13.85 2.69 -12.18
CA SER A 21 14.59 1.43 -12.23
C SER A 21 14.79 0.77 -10.87
N ARG A 22 14.62 1.53 -9.77
CA ARG A 22 14.80 1.03 -8.40
C ARG A 22 13.57 0.32 -7.83
N LEU A 23 12.41 0.43 -8.47
CA LEU A 23 11.24 -0.33 -8.04
C LEU A 23 11.37 -1.80 -8.46
N PRO A 24 10.91 -2.74 -7.61
CA PRO A 24 10.78 -4.12 -8.03
C PRO A 24 9.91 -4.23 -9.28
N LYS A 25 10.25 -5.19 -10.16
CA LYS A 25 9.42 -5.47 -11.33
C LYS A 25 8.13 -6.15 -10.86
N ALA A 26 7.02 -5.44 -10.99
CA ALA A 26 5.71 -6.00 -10.69
C ALA A 26 5.41 -7.23 -11.55
N ASN A 27 4.78 -8.22 -10.93
CA ASN A 27 4.29 -9.45 -11.55
C ASN A 27 2.97 -9.87 -10.88
N ASP A 28 2.38 -10.98 -11.31
CA ASP A 28 1.12 -11.50 -10.76
C ASP A 28 1.34 -12.71 -9.83
N GLU A 29 2.59 -12.97 -9.44
CA GLU A 29 2.94 -14.10 -8.59
C GLU A 29 2.63 -13.82 -7.12
N CYS A 30 2.17 -14.86 -6.43
CA CYS A 30 2.06 -14.90 -4.97
C CYS A 30 2.47 -16.29 -4.52
N LYS A 31 3.71 -16.45 -4.06
CA LYS A 31 4.26 -17.77 -3.71
C LYS A 31 5.28 -17.68 -2.58
N VAL A 32 5.46 -18.80 -1.88
CA VAL A 32 6.62 -19.00 -1.02
C VAL A 32 7.84 -19.16 -1.91
N ILE A 33 8.90 -18.40 -1.63
CA ILE A 33 10.18 -18.49 -2.37
C ILE A 33 11.30 -19.08 -1.53
N GLU A 34 11.20 -18.99 -0.20
CA GLU A 34 12.13 -19.57 0.75
C GLU A 34 11.37 -19.96 2.02
N SER A 35 11.83 -21.00 2.72
CA SER A 35 11.21 -21.47 3.94
C SER A 35 12.19 -22.21 4.83
N SER A 36 11.88 -22.31 6.11
CA SER A 36 12.64 -23.14 7.05
C SER A 36 12.45 -24.63 6.80
N ASP A 37 13.49 -25.42 7.08
CA ASP A 37 13.38 -26.90 7.15
C ASP A 37 12.60 -27.38 8.37
N LYS A 38 12.52 -26.55 9.41
CA LYS A 38 11.72 -26.83 10.62
C LYS A 38 10.24 -26.63 10.32
N THR A 39 9.42 -27.58 10.72
CA THR A 39 7.96 -27.50 10.56
C THR A 39 7.24 -27.41 11.89
N CYS A 40 6.11 -26.71 11.94
CA CYS A 40 5.20 -26.66 13.07
C CYS A 40 3.75 -26.88 12.63
N THR A 41 2.87 -27.13 13.59
CA THR A 41 1.41 -27.18 13.38
C THR A 41 0.84 -25.78 13.61
N PHE A 42 -0.02 -25.34 12.71
CA PHE A 42 -0.68 -24.03 12.74
C PHE A 42 -2.10 -24.14 13.32
N ASP A 43 -2.70 -23.00 13.68
CA ASP A 43 -4.08 -22.93 14.20
C ASP A 43 -5.11 -23.37 13.16
N CYS A 44 -4.76 -23.26 11.88
CA CYS A 44 -5.54 -23.82 10.78
C CYS A 44 -5.47 -25.36 10.68
N GLY A 45 -4.76 -26.04 11.58
CA GLY A 45 -4.60 -27.50 11.64
C GLY A 45 -3.58 -28.11 10.68
N HIS A 46 -3.03 -27.32 9.75
CA HIS A 46 -2.01 -27.76 8.80
C HIS A 46 -0.61 -27.75 9.42
N LYS A 47 0.26 -28.62 8.90
CA LYS A 47 1.70 -28.55 9.14
C LYS A 47 2.36 -27.73 8.04
N GLY A 48 3.33 -26.90 8.41
CA GLY A 48 4.09 -26.10 7.46
C GLY A 48 5.40 -25.59 8.06
N PRO A 49 6.21 -24.86 7.30
CA PRO A 49 7.48 -24.31 7.77
C PRO A 49 7.26 -23.26 8.88
N GLU A 50 8.15 -23.26 9.88
CA GLU A 50 8.13 -22.30 11.00
C GLU A 50 8.22 -20.84 10.56
N TRP A 51 9.00 -20.58 9.51
CA TRP A 51 9.06 -19.30 8.82
C TRP A 51 9.15 -19.49 7.31
N PHE A 52 8.68 -18.47 6.57
CA PHE A 52 8.74 -18.46 5.12
C PHE A 52 8.88 -17.04 4.59
N THR A 53 9.44 -16.92 3.39
CA THR A 53 9.53 -15.67 2.62
C THR A 53 8.53 -15.74 1.48
N LEU A 54 7.76 -14.68 1.30
CA LEU A 54 6.81 -14.55 0.20
C LEU A 54 7.32 -13.61 -0.89
N ALA A 55 7.11 -13.99 -2.14
CA ALA A 55 7.06 -13.05 -3.25
C ALA A 55 5.59 -12.75 -3.58
N ILE A 56 5.17 -11.50 -3.48
CA ILE A 56 3.81 -11.04 -3.78
C ILE A 56 3.86 -9.79 -4.64
N TYR A 57 3.32 -9.89 -5.85
CA TYR A 57 3.22 -8.81 -6.82
C TYR A 57 4.54 -8.08 -7.11
N GLY A 58 5.64 -8.82 -7.15
CA GLY A 58 7.00 -8.30 -7.32
C GLY A 58 7.69 -7.84 -6.03
N GLU A 59 7.00 -7.77 -4.89
CA GLU A 59 7.60 -7.45 -3.58
C GLU A 59 7.96 -8.70 -2.78
N ARG A 60 8.97 -8.57 -1.91
CA ARG A 60 9.50 -9.66 -1.09
C ARG A 60 9.23 -9.40 0.39
N PHE A 61 8.58 -10.35 1.06
CA PHE A 61 8.24 -10.30 2.48
C PHE A 61 9.03 -11.38 3.21
N ASN A 62 10.12 -10.98 3.87
CA ASN A 62 11.03 -11.88 4.54
C ASN A 62 10.49 -12.33 5.92
N GLU A 63 10.83 -13.55 6.30
CA GLU A 63 10.62 -14.10 7.64
C GLU A 63 9.19 -13.92 8.19
N VAL A 64 8.19 -14.25 7.38
CA VAL A 64 6.81 -14.37 7.88
C VAL A 64 6.78 -15.54 8.86
N ARG A 65 6.55 -15.23 10.14
CA ARG A 65 6.60 -16.18 11.26
C ARG A 65 5.20 -16.53 11.77
N ASN A 66 5.08 -17.77 12.25
CA ASN A 66 3.86 -18.36 12.80
C ASN A 66 3.15 -17.46 13.84
N ALA A 67 3.88 -16.98 14.86
CA ALA A 67 3.31 -16.36 16.06
C ALA A 67 2.39 -15.15 15.81
N LYS A 68 2.49 -14.49 14.65
CA LYS A 68 1.69 -13.31 14.34
C LYS A 68 0.33 -13.64 13.72
N TRP A 69 0.21 -14.74 12.97
CA TRP A 69 -0.96 -15.00 12.12
C TRP A 69 -1.63 -16.35 12.36
N GLY A 70 -0.94 -17.33 12.97
CA GLY A 70 -1.52 -18.65 13.24
C GLY A 70 -1.87 -19.46 11.98
N MET A 71 -1.47 -19.01 10.78
CA MET A 71 -1.81 -19.64 9.50
C MET A 71 -0.58 -20.25 8.82
N CYS A 72 -0.73 -21.46 8.27
CA CYS A 72 0.29 -22.04 7.40
C CYS A 72 0.40 -21.25 6.09
N PRO A 73 1.49 -21.38 5.31
CA PRO A 73 1.67 -20.61 4.07
C PRO A 73 0.52 -20.74 3.07
N ASP A 74 -0.04 -21.94 2.93
CA ASP A 74 -1.13 -22.23 1.99
C ASP A 74 -2.43 -21.54 2.38
N CYS A 75 -2.69 -21.38 3.68
CA CYS A 75 -3.83 -20.61 4.19
C CYS A 75 -3.55 -19.10 4.18
N PHE A 76 -2.30 -18.72 4.45
CA PHE A 76 -1.87 -17.34 4.55
C PHE A 76 -1.89 -16.63 3.20
N ILE A 77 -1.44 -17.26 2.10
CA ILE A 77 -1.40 -16.61 0.79
C ILE A 77 -2.80 -16.16 0.33
N PRO A 78 -3.86 -17.01 0.32
CA PRO A 78 -5.21 -16.59 -0.01
C PRO A 78 -5.75 -15.51 0.94
N PHE A 79 -5.44 -15.60 2.23
CA PHE A 79 -5.83 -14.59 3.22
C PHE A 79 -5.18 -13.24 2.92
N PHE A 80 -3.87 -13.22 2.67
CA PHE A 80 -3.12 -12.03 2.33
C PHE A 80 -3.60 -11.39 1.03
N LYS A 81 -3.92 -12.20 0.01
CA LYS A 81 -4.52 -11.72 -1.24
C LYS A 81 -5.85 -10.99 -1.03
N LYS A 82 -6.67 -11.44 -0.06
CA LYS A 82 -7.96 -10.79 0.24
C LYS A 82 -7.81 -9.45 0.95
N MET A 83 -6.76 -9.30 1.77
CA MET A 83 -6.54 -8.08 2.56
C MET A 83 -5.74 -7.01 1.83
N THR A 84 -5.15 -7.33 0.68
CA THR A 84 -4.26 -6.43 -0.04
C THR A 84 -4.88 -6.00 -1.36
N ILE A 85 -4.46 -4.83 -1.82
CA ILE A 85 -4.77 -4.34 -3.16
C ILE A 85 -3.47 -4.06 -3.91
N ARG A 86 -3.58 -3.70 -5.18
CA ARG A 86 -2.43 -3.29 -6.00
C ARG A 86 -2.54 -1.83 -6.36
N CYS A 87 -1.39 -1.18 -6.42
CA CYS A 87 -1.30 0.17 -6.95
C CYS A 87 -1.70 0.17 -8.42
N VAL A 88 -2.72 0.96 -8.77
CA VAL A 88 -3.18 1.10 -10.16
C VAL A 88 -2.08 1.58 -11.13
N ARG A 89 -0.96 2.17 -10.64
CA ARG A 89 0.11 2.70 -11.49
C ARG A 89 1.35 1.81 -11.56
N CYS A 90 1.97 1.46 -10.44
CA CYS A 90 3.16 0.60 -10.44
C CYS A 90 2.84 -0.89 -10.33
N ARG A 91 1.59 -1.27 -10.04
CA ARG A 91 1.10 -2.65 -9.88
C ARG A 91 1.71 -3.42 -8.69
N LEU A 92 2.53 -2.77 -7.87
CA LEU A 92 3.04 -3.31 -6.62
C LEU A 92 1.95 -3.35 -5.55
N VAL A 93 2.19 -4.09 -4.47
CA VAL A 93 1.18 -4.31 -3.43
C VAL A 93 0.98 -3.05 -2.58
N ILE A 94 -0.23 -2.92 -2.04
CA ILE A 94 -0.62 -1.99 -0.99
C ILE A 94 -1.17 -2.83 0.16
N LEU A 95 -0.51 -2.74 1.31
CA LEU A 95 -0.84 -3.52 2.51
C LEU A 95 -1.81 -2.75 3.41
N PRO A 96 -2.55 -3.46 4.29
CA PRO A 96 -3.20 -2.83 5.42
C PRO A 96 -2.25 -1.92 6.21
N GLY A 97 -2.72 -0.74 6.57
CA GLY A 97 -1.97 0.34 7.21
C GLY A 97 -1.25 1.29 6.24
N MET A 98 -1.13 0.96 4.95
CA MET A 98 -0.45 1.83 3.99
C MET A 98 -1.36 2.96 3.51
N ALA A 99 -0.79 4.16 3.40
CA ALA A 99 -1.45 5.31 2.80
C ALA A 99 -1.74 5.08 1.31
N VAL A 100 -2.86 5.62 0.83
CA VAL A 100 -3.31 5.49 -0.55
C VAL A 100 -3.65 6.85 -1.16
N ALA A 101 -3.32 6.98 -2.44
CA ALA A 101 -3.80 8.04 -3.32
C ALA A 101 -5.07 7.57 -4.03
N LEU A 102 -5.95 8.51 -4.36
CA LEU A 102 -7.12 8.28 -5.19
C LEU A 102 -6.94 9.00 -6.53
N TYR A 103 -7.19 8.29 -7.63
CA TYR A 103 -7.11 8.80 -8.99
C TYR A 103 -8.47 8.71 -9.66
N ASP A 104 -8.74 9.63 -10.57
CA ASP A 104 -9.83 9.49 -11.54
C ASP A 104 -9.48 8.36 -12.53
N ASP A 105 -10.45 7.56 -12.96
CA ASP A 105 -10.19 6.43 -13.84
C ASP A 105 -9.81 6.84 -15.29
N ASN A 106 -9.98 8.12 -15.63
CA ASN A 106 -9.48 8.71 -16.88
C ASN A 106 -8.02 9.20 -16.76
N SER A 107 -7.36 9.06 -15.60
CA SER A 107 -5.97 9.50 -15.46
C SER A 107 -5.03 8.66 -16.34
N GLU A 108 -3.97 9.28 -16.85
CA GLU A 108 -3.01 8.60 -17.72
C GLU A 108 -2.07 7.63 -16.99
N GLY A 109 -1.77 6.50 -17.67
CA GLY A 109 -0.82 5.51 -17.20
C GLY A 109 -1.34 4.61 -16.08
N LEU A 110 -2.66 4.43 -16.00
CA LEU A 110 -3.34 3.56 -15.04
C LEU A 110 -3.59 2.15 -15.62
N TYR A 111 -3.38 1.12 -14.80
CA TYR A 111 -3.71 -0.28 -15.07
C TYR A 111 -5.07 -0.63 -14.45
N LEU A 112 -6.15 -0.33 -15.18
CA LEU A 112 -7.52 -0.43 -14.66
C LEU A 112 -8.02 -1.87 -14.47
N ASP A 113 -7.37 -2.85 -15.10
CA ASP A 113 -7.70 -4.28 -14.99
C ASP A 113 -7.42 -4.88 -13.61
N ILE A 114 -6.51 -4.26 -12.86
CA ILE A 114 -6.15 -4.66 -11.48
C ILE A 114 -6.63 -3.66 -10.42
N ALA A 115 -7.35 -2.63 -10.83
CA ALA A 115 -7.68 -1.51 -9.97
C ALA A 115 -8.75 -1.89 -8.94
N THR A 116 -8.48 -1.57 -7.68
CA THR A 116 -9.54 -1.49 -6.67
C THR A 116 -10.24 -0.15 -6.82
N ARG A 117 -11.57 -0.20 -6.91
CA ARG A 117 -12.43 0.98 -7.08
C ARG A 117 -13.05 1.41 -5.76
N ASP A 118 -13.17 2.71 -5.58
CA ASP A 118 -14.00 3.32 -4.56
C ASP A 118 -15.48 3.33 -5.00
N LYS A 119 -16.39 3.62 -4.05
CA LYS A 119 -17.83 3.73 -4.29
C LYS A 119 -18.19 4.74 -5.38
N ASP A 120 -17.38 5.79 -5.55
CA ASP A 120 -17.62 6.88 -6.51
C ASP A 120 -16.86 6.67 -7.83
N GLY A 121 -16.29 5.48 -8.05
CA GLY A 121 -15.64 5.10 -9.31
C GLY A 121 -14.14 5.39 -9.38
N GLY A 122 -13.61 6.20 -8.46
CA GLY A 122 -12.17 6.46 -8.34
C GLY A 122 -11.34 5.20 -8.07
N VAL A 123 -10.06 5.22 -8.41
CA VAL A 123 -9.16 4.06 -8.32
C VAL A 123 -7.97 4.33 -7.39
N PHE A 124 -7.57 3.31 -6.64
CA PHE A 124 -6.52 3.45 -5.62
C PHE A 124 -5.11 3.22 -6.17
N GLY A 125 -4.17 4.09 -5.77
CA GLY A 125 -2.73 3.89 -5.98
C GLY A 125 -1.92 4.08 -4.71
N CYS A 126 -0.66 3.68 -4.75
CA CYS A 126 0.25 3.82 -3.62
C CYS A 126 0.88 5.22 -3.57
N MET A 127 1.27 5.65 -2.37
CA MET A 127 1.95 6.94 -2.15
C MET A 127 3.46 6.90 -2.44
N ARG A 128 3.96 5.91 -3.19
CA ARG A 128 5.37 5.87 -3.61
C ARG A 128 5.61 7.00 -4.60
N TRP A 129 6.76 7.67 -4.51
CA TRP A 129 7.10 8.85 -5.31
C TRP A 129 6.87 8.67 -6.83
N HIS A 130 7.21 7.49 -7.37
CA HIS A 130 6.96 7.17 -8.79
C HIS A 130 5.50 7.17 -9.21
N CYS A 131 4.60 6.81 -8.30
CA CYS A 131 3.17 6.80 -8.57
C CYS A 131 2.54 8.16 -8.28
N CYS A 132 3.10 8.85 -7.29
CA CYS A 132 2.55 10.04 -6.66
C CYS A 132 3.63 11.12 -6.47
N PRO A 133 4.21 11.68 -7.55
CA PRO A 133 5.39 12.54 -7.47
C PRO A 133 5.11 13.93 -6.87
N SER A 134 3.85 14.39 -6.87
CA SER A 134 3.46 15.63 -6.17
C SER A 134 3.09 15.38 -4.71
N GLY A 135 3.28 14.16 -4.20
CA GLY A 135 2.60 13.68 -3.00
C GLY A 135 1.14 13.27 -3.27
N GLY A 136 0.52 13.79 -4.33
CA GLY A 136 -0.88 13.56 -4.74
C GLY A 136 -1.92 13.70 -3.63
N PHE A 137 -3.18 13.52 -3.98
CA PHE A 137 -4.26 13.63 -3.01
C PHE A 137 -4.26 12.39 -2.13
N LEU A 138 -3.52 12.44 -1.02
CA LEU A 138 -3.64 11.49 0.08
C LEU A 138 -5.13 11.34 0.41
N ALA A 139 -5.71 10.19 0.07
CA ALA A 139 -7.13 9.96 0.28
C ALA A 139 -7.39 9.37 1.66
N GLY A 140 -6.43 8.59 2.18
CA GLY A 140 -6.56 7.84 3.41
C GLY A 140 -5.55 6.72 3.48
N HIS A 141 -5.94 5.62 4.10
CA HIS A 141 -5.14 4.40 4.15
C HIS A 141 -6.00 3.17 3.83
N TRP A 142 -5.35 2.09 3.41
CA TRP A 142 -5.98 0.80 3.25
C TRP A 142 -5.99 0.05 4.59
N SER A 143 -7.09 -0.60 4.96
CA SER A 143 -7.18 -1.50 6.13
C SER A 143 -7.68 -2.89 5.72
N GLU A 144 -7.74 -3.81 6.68
CA GLU A 144 -8.34 -5.14 6.47
C GLU A 144 -9.84 -5.07 6.11
N GLN A 145 -10.51 -3.98 6.48
CA GLN A 145 -11.91 -3.69 6.17
C GLN A 145 -12.07 -2.84 4.90
N GLY A 146 -10.97 -2.54 4.20
CA GLY A 146 -10.95 -1.71 2.99
C GLY A 146 -10.48 -0.28 3.24
N PHE A 147 -10.86 0.64 2.36
CA PHE A 147 -10.41 2.02 2.40
C PHE A 147 -10.90 2.78 3.64
N GLN A 148 -10.00 3.47 4.31
CA GLN A 148 -10.26 4.30 5.48
C GLN A 148 -9.89 5.77 5.16
N PRO A 149 -10.89 6.64 4.96
CA PRO A 149 -10.65 8.04 4.60
C PRO A 149 -9.97 8.81 5.74
N LEU A 150 -9.00 9.68 5.42
CA LEU A 150 -8.30 10.47 6.44
C LEU A 150 -9.14 11.63 7.00
N PHE A 151 -10.08 12.16 6.21
CA PHE A 151 -10.77 13.43 6.49
C PHE A 151 -12.21 13.22 6.99
N GLY A 152 -12.37 12.35 7.99
CA GLY A 152 -13.65 12.15 8.68
C GLY A 152 -14.76 11.62 7.76
N GLY A 153 -14.43 10.63 6.92
CA GLY A 153 -15.36 10.09 5.91
C GLY A 153 -15.18 10.66 4.51
N ARG A 154 -14.29 11.65 4.34
CA ARG A 154 -14.00 12.32 3.07
C ARG A 154 -12.61 11.99 2.54
N THR A 155 -12.49 12.03 1.23
CA THR A 155 -11.23 12.07 0.48
C THR A 155 -10.55 13.44 0.62
N GLY A 156 -9.23 13.51 0.42
CA GLY A 156 -8.51 14.79 0.45
C GLY A 156 -8.99 15.78 -0.61
N SER A 157 -9.46 15.29 -1.75
CA SER A 157 -10.09 16.07 -2.82
C SER A 157 -11.42 16.69 -2.38
N GLU A 158 -12.30 15.93 -1.73
CA GLU A 158 -13.57 16.45 -1.19
C GLU A 158 -13.32 17.53 -0.12
N PHE A 159 -12.34 17.29 0.75
CA PHE A 159 -11.96 18.26 1.77
C PHE A 159 -11.41 19.56 1.17
N SER A 160 -10.55 19.47 0.15
CA SER A 160 -9.97 20.64 -0.53
C SER A 160 -11.01 21.45 -1.31
N ALA A 161 -11.94 20.76 -2.00
CA ALA A 161 -13.01 21.40 -2.77
C ALA A 161 -13.99 22.20 -1.90
N GLU A 162 -14.32 21.70 -0.70
CA GLU A 162 -15.24 22.38 0.23
C GLU A 162 -14.59 23.54 0.98
N THR A 163 -13.33 23.40 1.38
CA THR A 163 -12.65 24.38 2.23
C THR A 163 -11.99 25.50 1.43
N ASN A 164 -12.01 25.42 0.10
CA ASN A 164 -11.25 26.31 -0.81
C ASN A 164 -9.77 26.42 -0.41
N THR A 165 -9.27 25.42 0.32
CA THR A 165 -7.92 25.37 0.83
C THR A 165 -7.13 24.54 -0.16
N ILE A 166 -6.32 25.20 -0.97
CA ILE A 166 -5.26 24.53 -1.69
C ILE A 166 -4.25 24.11 -0.62
N VAL A 167 -4.12 22.80 -0.41
CA VAL A 167 -3.03 22.30 0.43
C VAL A 167 -1.77 22.35 -0.43
N GLU A 168 -1.16 23.53 -0.52
CA GLU A 168 0.13 23.70 -1.15
C GLU A 168 1.18 23.04 -0.25
N VAL A 169 1.83 22.01 -0.78
CA VAL A 169 2.98 21.38 -0.14
C VAL A 169 4.20 22.16 -0.63
N ASP A 170 4.59 23.20 0.11
CA ASP A 170 5.75 24.02 -0.25
C ASP A 170 7.03 23.19 -0.31
N ASP A 171 7.78 23.35 -1.41
CA ASP A 171 9.09 22.74 -1.65
C ASP A 171 10.06 23.04 -0.50
N ILE A 172 10.48 21.99 0.20
CA ILE A 172 11.57 22.11 1.17
C ILE A 172 12.88 22.18 0.36
N GLN A 173 13.52 23.35 0.38
CA GLN A 173 14.88 23.55 -0.09
C GLN A 173 15.82 22.46 0.48
N ASN A 174 16.48 21.73 -0.41
CA ASN A 174 17.55 20.78 -0.10
C ASN A 174 18.64 21.47 0.76
N PRO A 175 18.88 21.03 2.01
CA PRO A 175 20.13 21.35 2.68
C PRO A 175 21.24 20.48 2.06
N LYS A 176 22.36 21.13 1.73
CA LYS A 176 23.59 20.53 1.21
C LYS A 176 24.18 19.46 2.13
#